data_AF-A0A3B8VLI5-F1
#
_entry.id   AF-A0A3B8VLI5-F1
#
_cell.length_a   1.000
_cell.length_b   1.000
_cell.length_c   1.000
_cell.angle_alpha   90.00
_cell.angle_beta   90.00
_cell.angle_gamma   90.00
#
_symmetry.space_group_name_H-M   'P 1'
#
loop_
_entity.id
_entity.type
_entity.pdbx_description
1 polymer ?
#
loop_
_entity_poly.entity_id
_entity_poly.type
_entity_poly.pdbx_seq_one_letter_code
_entity_poly.pdbx_strand_id
1 'polypeptide(L)'
;MMWNSKKAQDLLRDPRCTVHNTVGNRDGSEGEFKVYGRAIPILDLEQRARYGNAVYVNTQWRPTEPEFHLFSVDIDSVGIVAFNDEDMITRVWTPD
;
A
#
# COMPACT_ATOMS: atom_id res chain seq x y z
N MET A 1 -10.51 0.21 -0.67
CA MET A 1 -10.68 -1.08 0.03
C MET A 1 -12.17 -1.36 0.18
N MET A 2 -12.60 -2.62 0.07
CA MET A 2 -14.02 -3.00 0.20
C MET A 2 -14.63 -2.44 1.49
N TRP A 3 -15.83 -1.87 1.37
CA TRP A 3 -16.60 -1.29 2.46
C TRP A 3 -16.80 -2.29 3.59
N ASN A 4 -16.57 -1.86 4.84
CA ASN A 4 -16.72 -2.67 6.05
C ASN A 4 -15.97 -4.02 6.06
N SER A 5 -14.96 -4.20 5.20
CA SER A 5 -14.11 -5.39 5.28
C SER A 5 -13.36 -5.44 6.61
N LYS A 6 -13.06 -6.66 7.09
CA LYS A 6 -12.30 -6.85 8.34
C LYS A 6 -10.96 -6.11 8.32
N LYS A 7 -10.25 -6.11 7.18
CA LYS A 7 -8.99 -5.35 7.02
C LYS A 7 -9.20 -3.84 7.21
N ALA A 8 -10.29 -3.27 6.68
CA ALA A 8 -10.59 -1.86 6.88
C ALA A 8 -10.92 -1.56 8.34
N GLN A 9 -11.71 -2.41 8.99
CA GLN A 9 -12.05 -2.28 10.41
C GLN A 9 -10.82 -2.42 11.31
N ASP A 10 -9.91 -3.34 11.00
CA ASP A 10 -8.64 -3.49 11.70
C ASP A 10 -7.79 -2.22 11.59
N LEU A 11 -7.66 -1.64 10.39
CA LEU A 11 -6.91 -0.39 10.17
C LEU A 11 -7.54 0.82 10.85
N LEU A 12 -8.87 0.87 10.95
CA LEU A 12 -9.57 1.92 11.70
C LEU A 12 -9.36 1.80 13.22
N ARG A 13 -9.17 0.58 13.74
CA ARG A 13 -8.86 0.32 15.15
C ARG A 13 -7.39 0.56 15.48
N ASP A 14 -6.49 0.06 14.63
CA ASP A 14 -5.04 0.19 14.78
C ASP A 14 -4.45 0.56 13.40
N PRO A 15 -3.95 1.79 13.22
CA PRO A 15 -3.51 2.25 11.90
C PRO A 15 -2.20 1.61 11.46
N ARG A 16 -1.46 0.92 12.33
CA ARG A 16 -0.15 0.34 11.98
C ARG A 16 -0.33 -0.75 10.94
N CYS A 17 0.41 -0.64 9.85
CA CYS A 17 0.34 -1.60 8.76
C CYS A 17 1.68 -1.78 8.06
N THR A 18 1.79 -2.91 7.35
CA THR A 18 2.88 -3.16 6.42
C THR A 18 2.28 -3.44 5.05
N VAL A 19 2.81 -2.78 4.02
CA VAL A 19 2.54 -3.10 2.62
C VAL A 19 3.76 -3.84 2.08
N HIS A 20 3.53 -5.04 1.56
CA HIS A 20 4.55 -5.87 0.96
C HIS A 20 4.18 -6.10 -0.49
N ASN A 21 5.12 -5.94 -1.42
CA ASN A 21 4.90 -6.40 -2.78
C ASN A 21 4.87 -7.94 -2.82
N THR A 22 4.28 -8.46 -3.88
CA THR A 22 4.34 -9.90 -4.16
C THR A 22 5.72 -10.23 -4.70
N VAL A 23 6.36 -11.28 -4.16
CA VAL A 23 7.55 -11.88 -4.75
C VAL A 23 7.12 -12.73 -5.94
N GLY A 24 7.45 -12.28 -7.15
CA GLY A 24 7.02 -12.91 -8.40
C GLY A 24 7.93 -14.04 -8.88
N ASN A 25 9.18 -14.08 -8.43
CA ASN A 25 10.20 -15.02 -8.89
C ASN A 25 10.93 -15.71 -7.73
N ARG A 26 11.38 -16.94 -7.97
CA ARG A 26 12.00 -17.79 -6.93
C ARG A 26 13.45 -17.44 -6.64
N ASP A 27 14.13 -16.85 -7.60
CA ASP A 27 15.51 -16.37 -7.51
C ASP A 27 15.59 -15.01 -6.78
N GLY A 28 14.47 -14.31 -6.60
CA GLY A 28 14.41 -13.08 -5.80
C GLY A 28 15.13 -11.88 -6.43
N SER A 29 15.46 -11.97 -7.73
CA SER A 29 16.24 -10.97 -8.46
C SER A 29 15.45 -9.69 -8.77
N GLU A 30 14.12 -9.74 -8.79
CA GLU A 30 13.26 -8.56 -8.92
C GLU A 30 13.17 -7.76 -7.61
N GLY A 31 13.53 -8.41 -6.50
CA GLY A 31 13.48 -7.85 -5.16
C GLY A 31 12.10 -7.80 -4.51
N GLU A 32 12.12 -7.69 -3.19
CA GLU A 32 10.97 -7.36 -2.35
C GLU A 32 11.19 -6.03 -1.63
N PHE A 33 10.10 -5.35 -1.32
CA PHE A 33 10.07 -4.21 -0.45
C PHE A 33 8.90 -4.27 0.53
N LYS A 34 9.18 -3.92 1.78
CA LYS A 34 8.21 -3.80 2.87
C LYS A 34 8.15 -2.34 3.30
N VAL A 35 6.99 -1.73 3.09
CA VAL A 35 6.68 -0.38 3.57
C VAL A 35 6.00 -0.51 4.93
N TYR A 36 6.63 0.00 5.97
CA TYR A 36 6.05 0.09 7.31
C TYR A 36 5.47 1.49 7.49
N GLY A 37 4.26 1.58 8.04
CA GLY A 37 3.62 2.88 8.21
C GLY A 37 2.27 2.83 8.91
N ARG A 38 1.54 3.94 8.80
CA ARG A 38 0.21 4.13 9.37
C ARG A 38 -0.81 4.42 8.27
N ALA A 39 -1.91 3.68 8.27
CA ALA A 39 -3.04 3.92 7.40
C ALA A 39 -3.86 5.12 7.90
N ILE A 40 -3.97 6.17 7.08
CA ILE A 40 -4.71 7.39 7.39
C ILE A 40 -6.00 7.42 6.56
N PRO A 41 -7.20 7.39 7.17
CA PRO A 41 -8.45 7.44 6.44
C PRO A 41 -8.59 8.74 5.64
N ILE A 42 -8.91 8.63 4.36
CA ILE A 42 -9.20 9.78 3.49
C ILE A 42 -10.72 9.97 3.41
N LEU A 43 -11.20 11.03 4.05
CA LEU A 43 -12.61 11.43 4.07
C LEU A 43 -12.92 12.60 3.14
N ASP A 44 -11.90 13.34 2.71
CA ASP A 44 -12.04 14.47 1.80
C ASP A 44 -12.59 14.02 0.43
N LEU A 45 -13.76 14.56 0.06
CA LEU A 45 -14.47 14.13 -1.15
C LEU A 45 -13.71 14.47 -2.43
N GLU A 46 -12.94 15.56 -2.46
CA GLU A 46 -12.14 15.92 -3.63
C GLU A 46 -11.00 14.92 -3.85
N GLN A 47 -10.25 14.59 -2.80
CA GLN A 47 -9.22 13.55 -2.85
C GLN A 47 -9.80 12.18 -3.27
N ARG A 48 -10.95 11.81 -2.73
CA ARG A 48 -11.61 10.54 -3.09
C ARG A 48 -12.07 10.52 -4.55
N ALA A 49 -12.60 11.63 -5.06
CA ALA A 49 -12.96 11.77 -6.47
C ALA A 49 -11.71 11.67 -7.38
N ARG A 50 -10.58 12.29 -7.00
CA ARG A 50 -9.30 12.15 -7.71
C ARG A 50 -8.82 10.69 -7.74
N TYR A 51 -8.91 9.99 -6.61
CA TYR A 51 -8.60 8.56 -6.55
C TYR A 51 -9.51 7.75 -7.48
N GLY A 52 -10.83 7.97 -7.44
CA GLY A 52 -11.78 7.29 -8.32
C GLY A 52 -11.50 7.53 -9.81
N ASN A 53 -11.11 8.76 -10.19
CA ASN A 53 -10.67 9.06 -11.56
C ASN A 53 -9.41 8.27 -11.95
N ALA A 54 -8.40 8.23 -11.07
CA ALA A 54 -7.17 7.50 -11.33
C ALA A 54 -7.40 5.98 -11.48
N VAL A 55 -8.26 5.39 -10.63
CA VAL A 55 -8.65 3.97 -10.75
C VAL A 55 -9.36 3.72 -12.08
N TYR A 56 -10.30 4.59 -12.47
CA TYR A 56 -11.03 4.46 -13.73
C TYR A 56 -10.11 4.49 -14.94
N VAL A 57 -9.15 5.42 -14.99
CA VAL A 57 -8.17 5.50 -16.10
C VAL A 57 -7.44 4.17 -16.30
N ASN A 58 -7.05 3.50 -15.22
CA ASN A 58 -6.25 2.28 -15.27
C ASN A 58 -7.06 0.99 -15.40
N THR A 59 -8.33 0.98 -14.99
CA THR A 59 -9.11 -0.28 -14.83
C THR A 59 -10.47 -0.26 -15.50
N GLN A 60 -10.95 0.89 -15.98
CA GLN A 60 -12.32 1.11 -16.48
C GLN A 60 -13.42 0.81 -15.44
N TRP A 61 -13.05 0.69 -14.17
CA TRP A 61 -13.95 0.55 -13.04
C TRP A 61 -13.74 1.73 -12.08
N ARG A 62 -14.80 2.11 -11.35
CA ARG A 62 -14.74 3.21 -10.38
C ARG A 62 -15.42 2.80 -9.07
N PRO A 63 -14.80 3.07 -7.91
CA PRO A 63 -15.49 2.91 -6.63
C PRO A 63 -16.62 3.95 -6.50
N THR A 64 -17.77 3.51 -6.00
CA THR A 64 -18.94 4.37 -5.78
C THR A 64 -18.94 4.88 -4.34
N GLU A 65 -19.23 6.17 -4.15
CA GLU A 65 -19.41 6.74 -2.82
C GLU A 65 -20.77 6.34 -2.21
N PRO A 66 -20.87 6.09 -0.89
CA PRO A 66 -19.80 6.07 0.11
C PRO A 66 -19.12 4.69 0.27
N GLU A 67 -19.39 3.75 -0.64
CA GLU A 67 -19.21 2.30 -0.47
C GLU A 67 -17.76 1.81 -0.64
N PHE A 68 -16.79 2.56 -0.12
CA PHE A 68 -15.41 2.11 0.01
C PHE A 68 -14.65 2.89 1.07
N HIS A 69 -13.71 2.21 1.73
CA HIS A 69 -12.70 2.88 2.54
C HIS A 69 -11.50 3.25 1.67
N LEU A 70 -10.99 4.46 1.84
CA LEU A 70 -9.76 4.94 1.23
C LEU A 70 -8.79 5.32 2.33
N PHE A 71 -7.55 4.86 2.21
CA PHE A 71 -6.47 5.20 3.14
C PHE A 71 -5.26 5.66 2.33
N SER A 72 -4.57 6.69 2.79
CA SER A 72 -3.16 6.88 2.47
C SER A 72 -2.31 6.10 3.46
N VAL A 73 -1.06 5.82 3.11
CA VAL A 73 -0.08 5.25 4.05
C VAL A 73 0.95 6.33 4.33
N ASP A 74 1.02 6.75 5.58
CA ASP A 74 2.11 7.58 6.09
C ASP A 74 3.28 6.65 6.42
N ILE A 75 4.43 6.86 5.78
CA ILE A 75 5.51 5.88 5.73
C ILE A 75 6.52 6.16 6.85
N ASP A 76 6.71 5.18 7.74
CA ASP A 76 7.72 5.21 8.80
C ASP A 76 9.09 4.73 8.29
N SER A 77 9.11 3.67 7.47
CA SER A 77 10.33 3.13 6.88
C SER A 77 10.04 2.18 5.72
N VAL A 78 11.05 1.94 4.89
CA VAL A 78 11.00 0.94 3.82
C VAL A 78 12.22 0.03 3.92
N GLY A 79 11.98 -1.28 4.02
CA GLY A 79 13.01 -2.30 3.84
C GLY A 79 12.98 -2.86 2.44
N ILE A 80 14.13 -3.03 1.80
CA ILE A 80 14.28 -3.61 0.46
C ILE A 80 15.25 -4.77 0.56
N VAL A 81 14.89 -5.91 -0.02
CA VAL A 81 15.74 -7.09 -0.16
C VAL A 81 15.75 -7.52 -1.62
N ALA A 82 16.93 -7.74 -2.20
CA ALA A 82 17.07 -8.33 -3.52
C ALA A 82 18.22 -9.32 -3.53
N PHE A 83 18.16 -10.29 -4.42
CA PHE A 83 19.20 -11.30 -4.58
C PHE A 83 19.86 -11.15 -5.95
N ASN A 84 21.17 -11.38 -6.00
CA ASN A 84 21.88 -11.66 -7.24
C ASN A 84 22.57 -13.04 -7.11
N ASP A 85 23.34 -13.45 -8.10
CA ASP A 85 23.94 -14.79 -8.14
C ASP A 85 24.84 -15.11 -6.92
N GLU A 86 25.38 -14.10 -6.23
CA GLU A 86 26.35 -14.27 -5.14
C GLU A 86 25.93 -13.61 -3.82
N ASP A 87 25.09 -12.59 -3.85
CA ASP A 87 24.81 -11.70 -2.72
C ASP A 87 23.31 -11.49 -2.44
N MET A 88 23.01 -11.27 -1.16
CA MET A 88 21.76 -10.67 -0.72
C MET A 88 21.99 -9.18 -0.44
N ILE A 89 21.31 -8.33 -1.22
CA ILE A 89 21.31 -6.88 -1.05
C ILE A 89 20.19 -6.50 -0.10
N THR A 90 20.53 -5.85 1.01
CA THR A 90 19.54 -5.27 1.94
C THR A 90 19.71 -3.75 2.00
N ARG A 91 18.60 -3.01 1.89
CA ARG A 91 18.59 -1.56 2.07
C ARG A 91 17.44 -1.16 2.99
N VAL A 92 17.67 -0.11 3.77
CA VAL A 92 16.64 0.51 4.60
C VAL A 92 16.58 1.99 4.26
N TRP A 93 15.37 2.49 4.07
CA TRP A 93 15.07 3.90 3.97
C TRP A 93 14.20 4.34 5.14
N THR A 94 14.48 5.52 5.67
CA THR A 94 13.66 6.23 6.64
C THR A 94 13.46 7.67 6.16
N PRO A 95 12.34 8.33 6.50
CA PRO A 95 12.21 9.78 6.33
C PRO A 95 13.31 10.53 7.10
N ASP A 96 13.68 11.72 6.63
CA ASP A 96 14.60 12.64 7.34
C ASP A 96 13.95 13.27 8.59
#